data_AF-A0A2V8XW91-F1
#
_entry.id   AF-A0A2V8XW91-F1
#
_cell.length_a   1.000
_cell.length_b   1.000
_cell.length_c   1.000
_cell.angle_alpha   90.00
_cell.angle_beta   90.00
_cell.angle_gamma   90.00
#
_symmetry.space_group_name_H-M   'P 1'
#
loop_
_entity.id
_entity.type
_entity.pdbx_description
1 polymer ?
#
loop_
_entity_poly.entity_id
_entity_poly.type
_entity_poly.pdbx_seq_one_letter_code
_entity_poly.pdbx_strand_id
1 'polypeptide(L)'
;TSNRVLSQKMTEQMLMPVMEGAGLGFFMEKQNPGQFGHNGADEGFQALLEMNSESGKGLVIMANSDNGLAVASFVLQRVAKEYAWNYKFGGEMPALVIIARARGTQAALDQYAKLKSAGELQGEHAEGALNQLGYSLLYSGHEKDAIRVFQQNVQEYPHSANVYDSLGEAYMKAGEKDLAVANYEKSLQLDPKNQNAVEQLKKLRMPK
;
A
#
# COMPACT_ATOMS: atom_id res chain seq x y z
N THR A 1 26.96 0.36 -31.29
CA THR A 1 27.28 1.78 -31.49
C THR A 1 26.00 2.56 -31.53
N SER A 2 25.79 3.51 -30.63
CA SER A 2 24.67 4.45 -30.76
C SER A 2 25.30 5.83 -30.74
N ASN A 3 24.93 6.63 -31.73
CA ASN A 3 25.30 8.04 -31.83
C ASN A 3 24.43 8.81 -30.83
N ARG A 4 24.68 8.54 -29.53
CA ARG A 4 23.81 8.81 -28.38
C ARG A 4 23.73 10.31 -28.13
N VAL A 5 22.52 10.85 -28.01
CA VAL A 5 22.21 12.23 -27.58
C VAL A 5 22.93 12.64 -26.29
N LEU A 6 23.34 11.67 -25.46
CA LEU A 6 24.13 11.88 -24.24
C LEU A 6 25.36 10.97 -24.25
N SER A 7 26.51 11.48 -23.80
CA SER A 7 27.72 10.67 -23.60
C SER A 7 27.54 9.71 -22.41
N GLN A 8 28.33 8.64 -22.38
CA GLN A 8 28.34 7.72 -21.23
C GLN A 8 28.67 8.46 -19.93
N LYS A 9 29.68 9.33 -19.96
CA LYS A 9 30.06 10.18 -18.82
C LYS A 9 28.90 11.06 -18.36
N MET A 10 28.15 11.66 -19.28
CA MET A 10 26.98 12.49 -18.92
C MET A 10 25.87 11.62 -18.31
N THR A 11 25.64 10.42 -18.85
CA THR A 11 24.64 9.48 -18.32
C THR A 11 24.99 9.06 -16.89
N GLU A 12 26.25 8.73 -16.63
CA GLU A 12 26.74 8.43 -15.28
C GLU A 12 26.53 9.60 -14.33
N GLN A 13 26.84 10.83 -14.75
CA GLN A 13 26.61 12.03 -13.95
C GLN A 13 25.13 12.28 -13.64
N MET A 14 24.22 12.00 -14.58
CA MET A 14 22.78 12.19 -14.35
C MET A 14 22.22 11.23 -13.29
N LEU A 15 22.82 10.05 -13.15
CA LEU A 15 22.41 9.03 -12.19
C LEU A 15 23.18 9.09 -10.86
N MET A 16 24.11 10.05 -10.72
CA MET A 16 24.75 10.32 -9.43
C MET A 16 23.80 11.11 -8.53
N PRO A 17 23.59 10.71 -7.27
CA PRO A 17 22.80 11.48 -6.33
C PRO A 17 23.43 12.88 -6.13
N VAL A 18 22.68 13.92 -6.44
CA VAL A 18 23.04 15.33 -6.13
C VAL A 18 22.32 15.83 -4.87
N MET A 19 21.26 15.14 -4.48
CA MET A 19 20.52 15.28 -3.23
C MET A 19 19.97 13.91 -2.79
N GLU A 20 19.39 13.83 -1.61
CA GLU A 20 18.87 12.55 -1.10
C GLU A 20 17.82 11.96 -2.06
N GLY A 21 18.16 10.85 -2.71
CA GLY A 21 17.25 10.12 -3.61
C GLY A 21 17.05 10.74 -5.00
N ALA A 22 17.71 11.85 -5.35
CA ALA A 22 17.59 12.45 -6.69
C ALA A 22 18.93 12.85 -7.32
N GLY A 23 19.05 12.55 -8.61
CA GLY A 23 20.12 12.93 -9.52
C GLY A 23 19.68 14.06 -10.43
N LEU A 24 20.32 14.23 -11.57
CA LEU A 24 19.92 15.25 -12.54
C LEU A 24 18.78 14.72 -13.42
N GLY A 25 17.55 15.04 -13.02
CA GLY A 25 16.35 14.69 -13.78
C GLY A 25 15.90 13.24 -13.62
N PHE A 26 16.43 12.50 -12.64
CA PHE A 26 16.00 11.15 -12.28
C PHE A 26 16.02 10.97 -10.76
N PHE A 27 15.10 10.14 -10.27
CA PHE A 27 15.11 9.63 -8.91
C PHE A 27 15.81 8.27 -8.89
N MET A 28 16.61 7.99 -7.86
CA MET A 28 17.30 6.70 -7.74
C MET A 28 16.74 5.91 -6.58
N GLU A 29 16.62 4.59 -6.76
CA GLU A 29 16.10 3.73 -5.70
C GLU A 29 17.23 3.23 -4.79
N LYS A 30 17.00 3.28 -3.48
CA LYS A 30 17.91 2.81 -2.45
C LYS A 30 17.94 1.27 -2.33
N GLN A 31 16.82 0.59 -2.54
CA GLN A 31 16.70 -0.86 -2.30
C GLN A 31 17.15 -1.70 -3.50
N ASN A 32 17.16 -1.11 -4.69
CA ASN A 32 17.43 -1.76 -5.96
C ASN A 32 18.64 -1.13 -6.66
N PRO A 33 19.82 -1.79 -6.63
CA PRO A 33 21.03 -1.28 -7.27
C PRO A 33 20.83 -0.92 -8.74
N GLY A 34 21.28 0.26 -9.13
CA GLY A 34 21.18 0.77 -10.50
C GLY A 34 19.78 1.13 -10.96
N GLN A 35 18.73 0.99 -10.12
CA GLN A 35 17.38 1.44 -10.47
C GLN A 35 17.29 2.96 -10.42
N PHE A 36 16.72 3.53 -11.47
CA PHE A 36 16.39 4.94 -11.56
C PHE A 36 15.09 5.13 -12.32
N GLY A 37 14.39 6.22 -12.02
CA GLY A 37 13.09 6.48 -12.60
C GLY A 37 12.73 7.94 -12.61
N HIS A 38 11.59 8.24 -13.22
CA HIS A 38 10.96 9.54 -13.18
C HIS A 38 9.46 9.34 -13.30
N ASN A 39 8.68 10.23 -12.70
CA ASN A 39 7.23 10.25 -12.85
C ASN A 39 6.77 11.61 -13.36
N GLY A 40 5.55 11.66 -13.89
CA GLY A 40 4.93 12.89 -14.34
C GLY A 40 3.44 12.82 -14.15
N ALA A 41 2.81 13.95 -13.86
CA ALA A 41 1.38 14.05 -13.75
C ALA A 41 0.91 15.41 -14.31
N ASP A 42 -0.23 15.39 -14.99
CA ASP A 42 -1.03 16.54 -15.39
C ASP A 42 -2.52 16.17 -15.22
N GLU A 43 -3.44 17.11 -15.39
CA GLU A 43 -4.88 16.87 -15.25
C GLU A 43 -5.34 15.73 -16.17
N GLY A 44 -5.78 14.61 -15.57
CA GLY A 44 -6.21 13.42 -16.29
C GLY A 44 -5.08 12.56 -16.85
N PHE A 45 -3.80 12.84 -16.57
CA PHE A 45 -2.68 12.08 -17.12
C PHE A 45 -1.59 11.79 -16.08
N GLN A 46 -1.10 10.55 -16.05
CA GLN A 46 0.04 10.15 -15.24
C GLN A 46 1.02 9.27 -16.03
N ALA A 47 2.31 9.43 -15.76
CA ALA A 47 3.38 8.62 -16.32
C ALA A 47 4.36 8.15 -15.25
N LEU A 48 4.89 6.94 -15.46
CA LEU A 48 5.97 6.35 -14.67
C LEU A 48 7.02 5.78 -15.63
N LEU A 49 8.27 6.14 -15.40
CA LEU A 49 9.45 5.57 -16.01
C LEU A 49 10.27 4.89 -14.92
N GLU A 50 10.62 3.63 -15.13
CA GLU A 50 11.50 2.85 -14.26
C GLU A 50 12.52 2.10 -15.10
N MET A 51 13.80 2.26 -14.81
CA MET A 51 14.92 1.71 -15.58
C MET A 51 15.99 1.18 -14.65
N ASN A 52 16.83 0.26 -15.14
CA ASN A 52 18.01 -0.22 -14.44
C ASN A 52 19.26 -0.05 -15.31
N SER A 53 20.25 0.68 -14.82
CA SER A 53 21.48 0.97 -15.57
C SER A 53 22.38 -0.25 -15.73
N GLU A 54 22.32 -1.22 -14.80
CA GLU A 54 23.16 -2.42 -14.83
C GLU A 54 22.65 -3.46 -15.83
N SER A 55 21.34 -3.73 -15.81
CA SER A 55 20.70 -4.73 -16.67
C SER A 55 20.21 -4.17 -18.00
N GLY A 56 20.10 -2.84 -18.13
CA GLY A 56 19.55 -2.17 -19.32
C GLY A 56 18.04 -2.39 -19.52
N LYS A 57 17.34 -2.98 -18.55
CA LYS A 57 15.90 -3.22 -18.58
C LYS A 57 15.14 -2.04 -17.99
N GLY A 58 13.89 -1.86 -18.42
CA GLY A 58 13.00 -0.85 -17.85
C GLY A 58 11.61 -0.84 -18.48
N LEU A 59 10.75 -0.02 -17.92
CA LEU A 59 9.32 0.05 -18.21
C LEU A 59 8.87 1.51 -18.17
N VAL A 60 8.05 1.88 -19.16
CA VAL A 60 7.29 3.14 -19.17
C VAL A 60 5.81 2.80 -19.13
N ILE A 61 5.09 3.40 -18.19
CA ILE A 61 3.64 3.29 -18.06
C ILE A 61 3.06 4.69 -18.20
N MET A 62 2.06 4.83 -19.06
CA MET A 62 1.31 6.06 -19.22
C MET A 62 -0.18 5.73 -19.07
N ALA A 63 -0.89 6.59 -18.35
CA ALA A 63 -2.30 6.40 -18.06
C ALA A 63 -3.03 7.72 -18.22
N ASN A 64 -4.12 7.70 -18.99
CA ASN A 64 -5.07 8.81 -19.10
C ASN A 64 -6.05 8.75 -17.91
N SER A 65 -5.51 8.90 -16.70
CA SER A 65 -6.27 8.95 -15.45
C SER A 65 -5.46 9.62 -14.34
N ASP A 66 -6.13 10.39 -13.48
CA ASP A 66 -5.55 10.91 -12.23
C ASP A 66 -5.18 9.82 -11.22
N ASN A 67 -5.60 8.56 -11.45
CA ASN A 67 -5.31 7.41 -10.59
C ASN A 67 -4.45 6.35 -11.30
N GLY A 68 -3.84 6.67 -12.44
CA GLY A 68 -3.06 5.73 -13.25
C GLY A 68 -1.91 5.05 -12.50
N LEU A 69 -1.22 5.78 -11.63
CA LEU A 69 -0.09 5.25 -10.85
C LEU A 69 -0.49 4.14 -9.89
N ALA A 70 -1.75 4.11 -9.43
CA ALA A 70 -2.24 3.04 -8.56
C ALA A 70 -2.16 1.67 -9.23
N VAL A 71 -2.37 1.61 -10.55
CA VAL A 71 -2.21 0.38 -11.35
C VAL A 71 -0.76 0.22 -11.81
N ALA A 72 -0.04 1.31 -12.03
CA ALA A 72 1.31 1.28 -12.57
C ALA A 72 2.27 0.45 -11.70
N SER A 73 2.19 0.56 -10.37
CA SER A 73 3.02 -0.25 -9.46
C SER A 73 2.74 -1.75 -9.59
N PHE A 74 1.48 -2.16 -9.77
CA PHE A 74 1.14 -3.56 -10.01
C PHE A 74 1.68 -4.07 -11.34
N VAL A 75 1.58 -3.26 -12.39
CA VAL A 75 2.12 -3.60 -13.71
C VAL A 75 3.63 -3.75 -13.62
N LEU A 76 4.33 -2.81 -12.97
CA LEU A 76 5.77 -2.90 -12.74
C LEU A 76 6.17 -4.19 -12.02
N GLN A 77 5.50 -4.54 -10.92
CA GLN A 77 5.80 -5.77 -10.18
C GLN A 77 5.58 -7.03 -11.03
N ARG A 78 4.49 -7.09 -11.80
CA ARG A 78 4.20 -8.23 -12.69
C ARG A 78 5.20 -8.34 -13.83
N VAL A 79 5.57 -7.22 -14.46
CA VAL A 79 6.62 -7.18 -15.49
C VAL A 79 7.97 -7.60 -14.89
N ALA A 80 8.35 -7.05 -13.74
CA ALA A 80 9.58 -7.44 -13.06
C ALA A 80 9.60 -8.94 -12.77
N LYS A 81 8.50 -9.53 -12.29
CA LYS A 81 8.39 -10.98 -12.07
C LYS A 81 8.51 -11.78 -13.36
N GLU A 82 7.71 -11.45 -14.38
CA GLU A 82 7.65 -12.17 -15.66
C GLU A 82 9.01 -12.16 -16.39
N TYR A 83 9.70 -11.02 -16.37
CA TYR A 83 10.99 -10.84 -17.03
C TYR A 83 12.19 -11.09 -16.10
N ALA A 84 11.94 -11.68 -14.92
CA ALA A 84 12.92 -12.04 -13.89
C ALA A 84 13.89 -10.88 -13.56
N TRP A 85 13.36 -9.69 -13.31
CA TRP A 85 14.12 -8.56 -12.80
C TRP A 85 14.41 -8.79 -11.32
N ASN A 86 15.65 -8.54 -10.90
CA ASN A 86 16.05 -8.64 -9.51
C ASN A 86 15.70 -7.35 -8.74
N TYR A 87 14.40 -7.01 -8.73
CA TYR A 87 13.88 -5.87 -7.99
C TYR A 87 13.24 -6.36 -6.68
N LYS A 88 13.58 -5.67 -5.60
CA LYS A 88 12.92 -5.72 -4.31
C LYS A 88 11.79 -4.71 -4.30
N PHE A 89 10.62 -5.18 -3.95
CA PHE A 89 9.46 -4.34 -3.68
C PHE A 89 9.15 -4.42 -2.19
N GLY A 90 8.56 -3.37 -1.61
CA GLY A 90 8.16 -3.31 -0.21
C GLY A 90 6.99 -4.22 0.18
N GLY A 91 6.86 -5.38 -0.47
CA GLY A 91 5.73 -6.30 -0.41
C GLY A 91 4.73 -6.10 -1.55
N GLU A 92 4.14 -7.19 -2.04
CA GLU A 92 2.92 -7.10 -2.86
C GLU A 92 1.78 -6.73 -1.91
N MET A 93 1.36 -5.46 -1.89
CA MET A 93 0.05 -5.15 -1.35
C MET A 93 -0.96 -5.69 -2.34
N PRO A 94 -1.74 -6.73 -2.02
CA PRO A 94 -2.61 -7.34 -3.00
C PRO A 94 -3.59 -6.28 -3.51
N ALA A 95 -3.98 -6.38 -4.78
CA ALA A 95 -4.83 -5.40 -5.46
C ALA A 95 -6.28 -5.34 -4.90
N LEU A 96 -6.49 -5.74 -3.65
CA LEU A 96 -7.75 -5.77 -2.93
C LEU A 96 -8.42 -4.40 -2.94
N VAL A 97 -7.67 -3.31 -2.75
CA VAL A 97 -8.22 -1.95 -2.83
C VAL A 97 -8.78 -1.65 -4.22
N ILE A 98 -8.04 -2.03 -5.28
CA ILE A 98 -8.48 -1.84 -6.67
C ILE A 98 -9.71 -2.70 -6.95
N ILE A 99 -9.69 -3.97 -6.51
CA ILE A 99 -10.81 -4.89 -6.67
C ILE A 99 -12.04 -4.39 -5.91
N ALA A 100 -11.88 -3.86 -4.70
CA ALA A 100 -12.97 -3.31 -3.92
C ALA A 100 -13.60 -2.10 -4.63
N ARG A 101 -12.78 -1.21 -5.18
CA ARG A 101 -13.26 -0.05 -5.96
C ARG A 101 -13.94 -0.47 -7.27
N ALA A 102 -13.43 -1.48 -7.96
CA ALA A 102 -13.92 -1.88 -9.28
C ALA A 102 -15.09 -2.87 -9.24
N ARG A 103 -15.14 -3.74 -8.23
CA ARG A 103 -16.04 -4.92 -8.15
C ARG A 103 -16.73 -5.06 -6.79
N GLY A 104 -16.48 -4.14 -5.86
CA GLY A 104 -17.06 -4.15 -4.52
C GLY A 104 -16.22 -4.93 -3.50
N THR A 105 -16.44 -4.59 -2.23
CA THR A 105 -15.70 -5.12 -1.08
C THR A 105 -15.77 -6.65 -0.97
N GLN A 106 -16.88 -7.28 -1.36
CA GLN A 106 -16.98 -8.75 -1.35
C GLN A 106 -16.01 -9.40 -2.33
N ALA A 107 -15.88 -8.87 -3.55
CA ALA A 107 -14.93 -9.40 -4.52
C ALA A 107 -13.48 -9.27 -4.05
N ALA A 108 -13.17 -8.23 -3.28
CA ALA A 108 -11.85 -8.07 -2.66
C ALA A 108 -11.62 -9.13 -1.58
N LEU A 109 -12.60 -9.39 -0.70
CA LEU A 109 -12.50 -10.45 0.32
C LEU A 109 -12.40 -11.84 -0.32
N ASP A 110 -13.13 -12.10 -1.41
CA ASP A 110 -13.02 -13.36 -2.15
C ASP A 110 -11.62 -13.54 -2.76
N GLN A 111 -11.03 -12.46 -3.29
CA GLN A 111 -9.66 -12.49 -3.80
C GLN A 111 -8.63 -12.69 -2.68
N TYR A 112 -8.81 -12.02 -1.53
CA TYR A 112 -7.98 -12.22 -0.35
C TYR A 112 -7.97 -13.69 0.07
N ALA A 113 -9.16 -14.31 0.18
CA ALA A 113 -9.29 -15.71 0.54
C ALA A 113 -8.56 -16.64 -0.45
N LYS A 114 -8.65 -16.36 -1.77
CA LYS A 114 -7.91 -17.10 -2.80
C LYS A 114 -6.40 -17.00 -2.61
N LEU A 115 -5.87 -15.77 -2.47
CA LEU A 115 -4.43 -15.54 -2.28
C LEU A 115 -3.91 -16.22 -1.01
N LYS A 116 -4.68 -16.16 0.07
CA LYS A 116 -4.35 -16.85 1.32
C LYS A 116 -4.36 -18.38 1.14
N SER A 117 -5.36 -18.93 0.49
CA SER A 117 -5.45 -20.38 0.22
C SER A 117 -4.34 -20.91 -0.70
N ALA A 118 -3.86 -20.07 -1.62
CA ALA A 118 -2.73 -20.36 -2.49
C ALA A 118 -1.37 -20.24 -1.77
N GLY A 119 -1.35 -19.79 -0.52
CA GLY A 119 -0.13 -19.55 0.25
C GLY A 119 0.62 -18.28 -0.16
N GLU A 120 0.04 -17.44 -1.03
CA GLU A 120 0.65 -16.20 -1.51
C GLU A 120 0.55 -15.06 -0.49
N LEU A 121 -0.35 -15.18 0.50
CA LEU A 121 -0.57 -14.16 1.51
C LEU A 121 -0.74 -14.80 2.88
N GLN A 122 0.22 -14.60 3.79
CA GLN A 122 0.29 -15.29 5.08
C GLN A 122 0.77 -14.38 6.22
N GLY A 123 0.48 -14.80 7.46
CA GLY A 123 0.93 -14.14 8.68
C GLY A 123 0.61 -12.64 8.70
N GLU A 124 1.59 -11.83 9.09
CA GLU A 124 1.49 -10.36 9.19
C GLU A 124 1.16 -9.70 7.85
N HIS A 125 1.61 -10.25 6.71
CA HIS A 125 1.27 -9.69 5.39
C HIS A 125 -0.22 -9.81 5.09
N ALA A 126 -0.84 -10.91 5.51
CA ALA A 126 -2.27 -11.14 5.33
C ALA A 126 -3.12 -10.29 6.28
N GLU A 127 -2.69 -10.10 7.53
CA GLU A 127 -3.31 -9.14 8.45
C GLU A 127 -3.21 -7.71 7.89
N GLY A 128 -2.01 -7.32 7.45
CA GLY A 128 -1.74 -5.99 6.88
C GLY A 128 -2.53 -5.69 5.62
N ALA A 129 -2.75 -6.68 4.76
CA ALA A 129 -3.57 -6.53 3.55
C ALA A 129 -5.04 -6.22 3.87
N LEU A 130 -5.65 -6.94 4.84
CA LEU A 130 -6.99 -6.62 5.31
C LEU A 130 -7.04 -5.25 5.99
N ASN A 131 -6.00 -4.91 6.76
CA ASN A 131 -5.92 -3.62 7.43
C ASN A 131 -5.90 -2.46 6.42
N GLN A 132 -5.05 -2.56 5.39
CA GLN A 132 -4.96 -1.57 4.33
C GLN A 132 -6.28 -1.44 3.55
N LEU A 133 -6.92 -2.55 3.22
CA LEU A 133 -8.23 -2.54 2.56
C LEU A 133 -9.27 -1.81 3.43
N GLY A 134 -9.33 -2.14 4.73
CA GLY A 134 -10.25 -1.52 5.69
C GLY A 134 -10.03 -0.02 5.79
N TYR A 135 -8.78 0.43 5.97
CA TYR A 135 -8.46 1.85 6.04
C TYR A 135 -8.74 2.61 4.73
N SER A 136 -8.47 1.98 3.58
CA SER A 136 -8.78 2.58 2.28
C SER A 136 -10.29 2.84 2.13
N LEU A 137 -11.12 1.88 2.54
CA LEU A 137 -12.58 2.01 2.55
C LEU A 137 -13.04 3.07 3.56
N LEU A 138 -12.46 3.06 4.77
CA LEU A 138 -12.80 3.98 5.84
C LEU A 138 -12.55 5.44 5.44
N TYR A 139 -11.39 5.73 4.86
CA TYR A 139 -11.04 7.08 4.39
C TYR A 139 -11.78 7.49 3.11
N SER A 140 -12.38 6.53 2.40
CA SER A 140 -13.25 6.79 1.25
C SER A 140 -14.72 6.99 1.64
N GLY A 141 -15.05 7.01 2.94
CA GLY A 141 -16.44 7.17 3.42
C GLY A 141 -17.31 5.92 3.25
N HIS A 142 -16.69 4.74 3.17
CA HIS A 142 -17.39 3.46 3.11
C HIS A 142 -17.29 2.74 4.46
N GLU A 143 -17.79 3.36 5.53
CA GLU A 143 -17.57 2.91 6.92
C GLU A 143 -18.13 1.50 7.15
N LYS A 144 -19.31 1.18 6.62
CA LYS A 144 -19.92 -0.16 6.75
C LYS A 144 -19.06 -1.26 6.12
N ASP A 145 -18.45 -0.96 4.99
CA ASP A 145 -17.57 -1.89 4.28
C ASP A 145 -16.23 -2.03 5.01
N ALA A 146 -15.68 -0.93 5.50
CA ALA A 146 -14.49 -0.95 6.36
C ALA A 146 -14.70 -1.81 7.61
N ILE A 147 -15.83 -1.62 8.32
CA ILE A 147 -16.20 -2.43 9.49
C ILE A 147 -16.23 -3.92 9.13
N ARG A 148 -16.86 -4.29 8.01
CA ARG A 148 -16.89 -5.69 7.56
C ARG A 148 -15.49 -6.26 7.30
N VAL A 149 -14.60 -5.49 6.68
CA VAL A 149 -13.21 -5.92 6.43
C VAL A 149 -12.43 -6.04 7.74
N PHE A 150 -12.57 -5.10 8.66
CA PHE A 150 -11.92 -5.18 9.97
C PHE A 150 -12.48 -6.30 10.85
N GLN A 151 -13.78 -6.59 10.78
CA GLN A 151 -14.37 -7.76 11.42
C GLN A 151 -13.77 -9.07 10.90
N GLN A 152 -13.58 -9.19 9.58
CA GLN A 152 -12.84 -10.32 9.01
C GLN A 152 -11.41 -10.40 9.56
N ASN A 153 -10.73 -9.25 9.67
CA ASN A 153 -9.36 -9.21 10.22
C ASN A 153 -9.31 -9.69 11.68
N VAL A 154 -10.27 -9.26 12.51
CA VAL A 154 -10.41 -9.74 13.90
C VAL A 154 -10.69 -11.25 13.98
N GLN A 155 -11.54 -11.78 13.08
CA GLN A 155 -11.83 -13.21 13.04
C GLN A 155 -10.58 -14.04 12.69
N GLU A 156 -9.73 -13.54 11.81
CA GLU A 156 -8.56 -14.27 11.34
C GLU A 156 -7.32 -14.07 12.23
N TYR A 157 -7.22 -12.94 12.92
CA TYR A 157 -6.08 -12.56 13.78
C TYR A 157 -6.53 -12.14 15.18
N PRO A 158 -7.28 -12.98 15.93
CA PRO A 158 -7.93 -12.59 17.19
C PRO A 158 -6.96 -12.26 18.34
N HIS A 159 -5.67 -12.49 18.15
CA HIS A 159 -4.60 -12.22 19.13
C HIS A 159 -3.74 -10.99 18.77
N SER A 160 -4.01 -10.32 17.64
CA SER A 160 -3.35 -9.07 17.29
C SER A 160 -4.08 -7.90 17.96
N ALA A 161 -3.38 -7.02 18.68
CA ALA A 161 -3.99 -5.82 19.25
C ALA A 161 -4.41 -4.83 18.14
N ASN A 162 -3.62 -4.77 17.07
CA ASN A 162 -3.82 -3.88 15.93
C ASN A 162 -5.19 -4.07 15.27
N VAL A 163 -5.66 -5.32 15.09
CA VAL A 163 -6.96 -5.55 14.44
C VAL A 163 -8.16 -5.02 15.24
N TYR A 164 -8.10 -5.02 16.58
CA TYR A 164 -9.14 -4.42 17.41
C TYR A 164 -9.02 -2.91 17.44
N ASP A 165 -7.80 -2.35 17.41
CA ASP A 165 -7.61 -0.90 17.31
C ASP A 165 -8.25 -0.34 16.03
N SER A 166 -7.98 -0.97 14.89
CA SER A 166 -8.52 -0.56 13.59
C SER A 166 -10.05 -0.76 13.49
N LEU A 167 -10.59 -1.86 14.04
CA LEU A 167 -12.05 -2.04 14.13
C LEU A 167 -12.70 -0.99 15.04
N GLY A 168 -12.05 -0.63 16.15
CA GLY A 168 -12.49 0.43 17.05
C GLY A 168 -12.56 1.80 16.35
N GLU A 169 -11.57 2.11 15.53
CA GLU A 169 -11.56 3.35 14.73
C GLU A 169 -12.68 3.38 13.70
N ALA A 170 -12.97 2.25 13.06
CA ALA A 170 -14.06 2.14 12.11
C ALA A 170 -15.43 2.36 12.78
N TYR A 171 -15.65 1.76 13.96
CA TYR A 171 -16.86 2.02 14.74
C TYR A 171 -16.97 3.47 15.20
N MET A 172 -15.86 4.09 15.61
CA MET A 172 -15.82 5.51 15.95
C MET A 172 -16.32 6.39 14.80
N LYS A 173 -15.80 6.14 13.60
CA LYS A 173 -16.19 6.88 12.38
C LYS A 173 -17.65 6.65 12.02
N ALA A 174 -18.17 5.44 12.24
CA ALA A 174 -19.59 5.12 12.05
C ALA A 174 -20.52 5.69 13.15
N GLY A 175 -19.96 6.27 14.23
CA GLY A 175 -20.73 6.79 15.36
C GLY A 175 -21.11 5.74 16.41
N GLU A 176 -20.66 4.49 16.24
CA GLU A 176 -20.95 3.34 17.10
C GLU A 176 -19.99 3.31 18.30
N LYS A 177 -20.12 4.31 19.18
CA LYS A 177 -19.14 4.57 20.25
C LYS A 177 -18.97 3.43 21.24
N ASP A 178 -20.04 2.73 21.59
CA ASP A 178 -19.97 1.63 22.56
C ASP A 178 -19.16 0.45 21.99
N LEU A 179 -19.36 0.15 20.70
CA LEU A 179 -18.57 -0.87 19.99
C LEU A 179 -17.11 -0.44 19.84
N ALA A 180 -16.85 0.85 19.62
CA ALA A 180 -15.49 1.37 19.59
C ALA A 180 -14.78 1.20 20.93
N VAL A 181 -15.42 1.57 22.04
CA VAL A 181 -14.86 1.41 23.40
C VAL A 181 -14.50 -0.05 23.65
N ALA A 182 -15.40 -0.99 23.37
CA ALA A 182 -15.14 -2.42 23.57
C ALA A 182 -13.92 -2.92 22.77
N ASN A 183 -13.74 -2.44 21.55
CA ASN A 183 -12.61 -2.82 20.70
C ASN A 183 -11.30 -2.19 21.16
N TYR A 184 -11.28 -0.91 21.54
CA TYR A 184 -10.07 -0.30 22.10
C TYR A 184 -9.66 -0.91 23.44
N GLU A 185 -10.63 -1.28 24.30
CA GLU A 185 -10.34 -2.03 25.52
C GLU A 185 -9.70 -3.38 25.21
N LYS A 186 -10.24 -4.11 24.22
CA LYS A 186 -9.68 -5.39 23.80
C LYS A 186 -8.27 -5.24 23.22
N SER A 187 -8.03 -4.19 22.44
CA SER A 187 -6.69 -3.83 21.96
C SER A 187 -5.71 -3.64 23.12
N LEU A 188 -6.07 -2.87 24.16
CA LEU A 188 -5.23 -2.66 25.34
C LEU A 188 -5.03 -3.90 26.21
N GLN A 189 -5.99 -4.83 26.23
CA GLN A 189 -5.79 -6.12 26.91
C GLN A 189 -4.70 -6.96 26.24
N LEU A 190 -4.58 -6.87 24.92
CA LEU A 190 -3.59 -7.61 24.14
C LEU A 190 -2.24 -6.89 24.08
N ASP A 191 -2.27 -5.55 23.92
CA ASP A 191 -1.09 -4.70 23.99
C ASP A 191 -1.35 -3.48 24.91
N PRO A 192 -0.93 -3.56 26.18
CA PRO A 192 -1.06 -2.45 27.13
C PRO A 192 -0.30 -1.18 26.73
N LYS A 193 0.58 -1.23 25.72
CA LYS A 193 1.36 -0.10 25.23
C LYS A 193 0.73 0.58 24.02
N ASN A 194 -0.43 0.13 23.53
CA ASN A 194 -1.11 0.77 22.42
C ASN A 194 -1.58 2.18 22.79
N GLN A 195 -0.77 3.19 22.47
CA GLN A 195 -1.04 4.59 22.80
C GLN A 195 -2.29 5.13 22.11
N ASN A 196 -2.57 4.70 20.87
CA ASN A 196 -3.77 5.12 20.15
C ASN A 196 -5.03 4.69 20.93
N ALA A 197 -5.12 3.43 21.32
CA ALA A 197 -6.26 2.93 22.08
C ALA A 197 -6.45 3.68 23.43
N VAL A 198 -5.36 4.02 24.14
CA VAL A 198 -5.43 4.86 25.36
C VAL A 198 -6.03 6.23 25.06
N GLU A 199 -5.54 6.90 24.01
CA GLU A 199 -6.00 8.23 23.63
C GLU A 199 -7.47 8.23 23.20
N GLN A 200 -7.89 7.24 22.42
CA GLN A 200 -9.27 7.14 21.94
C GLN A 200 -10.24 6.86 23.09
N LEU A 201 -9.90 5.95 24.00
CA LEU A 201 -10.70 5.68 25.19
C LEU A 201 -10.82 6.91 26.10
N LYS A 202 -9.73 7.67 26.27
CA LYS A 202 -9.76 8.92 27.01
C LYS A 202 -10.77 9.89 26.37
N LYS A 203 -10.71 10.10 25.06
CA LYS A 203 -11.65 10.98 24.32
C LYS A 203 -13.10 10.49 24.45
N LEU A 204 -13.32 9.18 24.36
CA LEU A 204 -14.65 8.55 24.39
C LEU A 204 -15.33 8.59 25.77
N ARG A 205 -14.54 8.49 26.83
CA ARG A 205 -15.03 8.44 28.22
C ARG A 205 -15.09 9.81 28.89
N MET A 206 -14.59 10.87 28.24
CA MET A 206 -14.75 12.22 28.78
C MET A 206 -16.23 12.60 28.80
N PRO A 207 -16.77 13.01 29.96
CA PRO A 207 -18.14 13.52 30.03
C PRO A 207 -18.26 14.77 29.15
N LYS A 208 -19.39 14.88 28.45
CA LYS A 208 -19.74 16.08 27.67
C LYS A 208 -19.98 17.27 28.59
#